data_AF-A0A9Q9J2H2-F1
#
_entry.id   AF-A0A9Q9J2H2-F1
#
_cell.length_a   1.000
_cell.length_b   1.000
_cell.length_c   1.000
_cell.angle_alpha   90.00
_cell.angle_beta   90.00
_cell.angle_gamma   90.00
#
_symmetry.space_group_name_H-M   'P 1'
#
loop_
_entity.id
_entity.type
_entity.pdbx_description
1 polymer ?
#
loop_
_entity_poly.entity_id
_entity_poly.type
_entity_poly.pdbx_seq_one_letter_code
_entity_poly.pdbx_strand_id
1 'polypeptide(L)' 'MDEIKIINKFSAPKRTVLITNKELPEEIWIGDQAKINDITCTIIGVPISDRNTFVVDKTDKISVGQIVKFYKAQVFKK' A
#
# COMPACT_ATOMS: atom_id res chain seq x y z
N MET A 1 -10.37 -16.12 3.03
CA MET A 1 -9.65 -14.87 3.34
C MET A 1 -9.99 -13.90 2.24
N ASP A 2 -10.65 -12.80 2.57
CA ASP A 2 -11.01 -11.82 1.56
C ASP A 2 -9.78 -11.03 1.12
N GLU A 3 -9.52 -10.98 -0.18
CA GLU A 3 -8.36 -10.33 -0.75
C GLU A 3 -8.49 -8.81 -0.73
N ILE A 4 -7.42 -8.11 -0.34
CA ILE A 4 -7.34 -6.65 -0.44
C ILE A 4 -6.96 -6.30 -1.88
N LYS A 5 -7.83 -5.55 -2.55
CA LYS A 5 -7.72 -5.22 -3.98
C LYS A 5 -7.74 -3.70 -4.15
N ILE A 6 -6.90 -3.21 -5.05
CA ILE A 6 -6.87 -1.78 -5.42
C ILE A 6 -8.15 -1.47 -6.22
N ILE A 7 -8.96 -0.55 -5.72
CA ILE A 7 -10.19 -0.10 -6.38
C ILE A 7 -10.01 1.26 -7.07
N ASN A 8 -9.03 2.05 -6.64
CA ASN A 8 -8.70 3.33 -7.27
C ASN A 8 -7.22 3.67 -7.10
N LYS A 9 -6.69 4.51 -8.00
CA LYS A 9 -5.32 5.04 -7.91
C LYS A 9 -5.24 6.49 -8.37
N PHE A 10 -4.35 7.25 -7.74
CA PHE A 10 -3.94 8.57 -8.19
C PHE A 10 -2.42 8.65 -8.18
N SER A 11 -1.82 8.87 -9.35
CA SER A 11 -0.37 8.90 -9.51
C SER A 11 0.11 10.34 -9.67
N ALA A 12 1.10 10.72 -8.87
CA ALA A 12 1.85 11.96 -8.98
C ALA A 12 3.35 11.63 -9.07
N PRO A 13 4.23 12.53 -9.53
CA PRO A 13 5.66 12.24 -9.57
C PRO A 13 6.19 11.74 -8.22
N LYS A 14 6.87 10.58 -8.23
CA LYS A 14 7.44 9.87 -7.06
C LYS A 14 6.46 9.30 -6.04
N ARG A 15 5.13 9.46 -6.20
CA ARG A 15 4.14 8.99 -5.22
C ARG A 15 2.85 8.51 -5.87
N THR A 16 2.30 7.40 -5.41
CA THR A 16 0.94 6.96 -5.80
C THR A 16 0.08 6.80 -4.57
N VAL A 17 -1.11 7.39 -4.61
CA VAL A 17 -2.19 7.12 -3.67
C VAL A 17 -2.97 5.93 -4.19
N LEU A 18 -3.17 4.93 -3.34
CA LEU A 18 -3.91 3.71 -3.62
C LEU A 18 -5.08 3.60 -2.65
N ILE A 19 -6.25 3.31 -3.20
CA ILE A 19 -7.48 3.08 -2.45
C ILE A 19 -7.85 1.61 -2.63
N THR A 20 -8.17 0.93 -1.53
CA THR A 20 -8.48 -0.50 -1.51
C THR A 20 -9.93 -0.77 -1.14
N ASN A 21 -10.43 -1.95 -1.52
CA ASN A 21 -11.79 -2.40 -1.21
C ASN A 21 -12.03 -2.67 0.28
N LYS A 22 -10.98 -2.70 1.09
CA LYS A 22 -10.99 -3.04 2.51
C LYS A 22 -9.98 -2.17 3.24
N GLU A 23 -10.15 -2.04 4.55
CA GLU A 23 -9.18 -1.33 5.37
C GLU A 23 -7.85 -2.09 5.43
N LEU A 24 -6.76 -1.33 5.52
CA LEU A 24 -5.43 -1.83 5.80
C LEU A 24 -5.44 -2.49 7.19
N PRO A 25 -4.75 -3.63 7.36
CA PRO A 25 -4.58 -4.23 8.68
C PRO A 25 -4.07 -3.20 9.68
N GLU A 26 -4.60 -3.19 10.90
CA GLU A 26 -4.31 -2.15 11.91
C GLU A 26 -2.81 -1.98 12.17
N GLU A 27 -2.07 -3.08 12.05
CA GLU A 27 -0.64 -3.15 12.32
C GLU A 27 0.24 -2.56 11.21
N ILE A 28 -0.32 -2.26 10.05
CA ILE A 28 0.42 -1.71 8.90
C ILE A 28 0.43 -0.20 9.00
N TRP A 29 1.63 0.37 8.85
CA TRP A 29 1.86 1.80 8.94
C TRP A 29 2.93 2.29 7.96
N ILE A 30 3.27 3.58 8.08
CA ILE A 30 4.34 4.20 7.30
C ILE A 30 5.68 3.50 7.58
N GLY A 31 6.42 3.18 6.54
CA GLY A 31 7.67 2.43 6.57
C GLY A 31 7.51 0.94 6.25
N ASP A 32 6.29 0.39 6.36
CA ASP A 32 5.99 -0.98 5.98
C ASP A 32 5.94 -1.16 4.47
N GLN A 33 5.85 -2.41 4.04
CA GLN A 33 5.89 -2.78 2.62
C GLN A 33 4.53 -3.26 2.12
N ALA A 34 4.19 -2.83 0.90
CA ALA A 34 3.08 -3.34 0.13
C ALA A 34 3.62 -4.09 -1.09
N LYS A 35 3.33 -5.39 -1.19
CA LYS A 35 3.58 -6.18 -2.39
C LYS A 35 2.33 -6.21 -3.26
N ILE A 36 2.47 -5.70 -4.47
CA ILE A 36 1.42 -5.59 -5.47
C ILE A 36 1.92 -6.37 -6.68
N ASN A 37 1.39 -7.57 -6.90
CA ASN A 37 1.97 -8.57 -7.81
C ASN A 37 3.47 -8.81 -7.50
N ASP A 38 4.36 -8.51 -8.46
CA ASP A 38 5.81 -8.68 -8.35
C ASP A 38 6.53 -7.40 -7.86
N ILE A 39 5.77 -6.39 -7.44
CA ILE A 39 6.32 -5.09 -7.07
C ILE A 39 6.17 -4.89 -5.57
N THR A 40 7.29 -4.83 -4.86
CA THR A 40 7.32 -4.35 -3.48
C THR A 40 7.51 -2.84 -3.47
N CYS A 41 6.66 -2.14 -2.74
CA CYS A 41 6.70 -0.70 -2.54
C CYS A 41 6.78 -0.39 -1.05
N THR A 42 7.35 0.76 -0.71
CA THR A 42 7.34 1.26 0.68
C THR A 42 6.10 2.13 0.88
N ILE A 43 5.37 1.91 1.96
CA ILE A 43 4.27 2.76 2.37
C ILE A 43 4.86 4.04 2.97
N ILE A 44 4.57 5.18 2.35
CA ILE A 44 5.07 6.50 2.75
C ILE A 44 3.99 7.39 3.37
N GLY A 45 2.75 6.92 3.40
CA GLY A 45 1.63 7.66 3.99
C GLY A 45 0.42 6.77 4.22
N VAL A 46 -0.26 6.96 5.34
CA VAL A 46 -1.57 6.38 5.66
C VAL A 46 -2.40 7.51 6.26
N PRO A 47 -3.51 7.95 5.62
CA PRO A 47 -4.38 8.96 6.18
C PRO A 47 -4.99 8.51 7.52
N ILE A 48 -5.12 9.42 8.48
CA ILE A 48 -5.70 9.12 9.79
C ILE A 48 -7.23 8.96 9.70
N SER A 49 -7.86 9.69 8.77
CA SER A 49 -9.32 9.72 8.59
C SER A 49 -9.87 8.49 7.88
N ASP A 50 -9.03 7.70 7.21
CA ASP A 50 -9.45 6.58 6.38
C ASP A 50 -8.33 5.54 6.26
N ARG A 51 -8.61 4.30 6.69
CA ARG A 51 -7.67 3.18 6.63
C ARG A 51 -7.77 2.36 5.35
N ASN A 52 -8.63 2.69 4.39
CA ASN A 52 -8.63 1.99 3.08
C ASN A 52 -7.68 2.64 2.05
N THR A 53 -7.10 3.79 2.39
CA THR A 53 -6.19 4.57 1.54
C THR A 53 -4.75 4.51 2.06
N PHE A 54 -3.79 4.39 1.16
CA PHE A 54 -2.36 4.50 1.49
C PHE A 54 -1.54 5.06 0.33
N VAL A 55 -0.34 5.54 0.63
CA VAL A 55 0.56 6.17 -0.33
C VAL A 55 1.84 5.35 -0.43
N VAL A 56 2.29 5.11 -1.66
CA VAL A 56 3.54 4.39 -1.95
C VAL A 56 4.53 5.25 -2.74
N ASP A 57 5.81 4.91 -2.64
CA ASP A 57 6.95 5.57 -3.31
C ASP A 57 7.10 5.25 -4.81
N LYS A 58 6.19 4.47 -5.40
CA LYS A 58 6.23 4.04 -6.81
C LYS A 58 5.03 4.51 -7.61
N THR A 59 5.27 4.88 -8.87
CA THR A 59 4.30 5.61 -9.70
C THR A 59 3.70 4.85 -10.87
N ASP A 60 4.51 4.02 -11.55
CA ASP A 60 4.18 3.70 -12.95
C ASP A 60 3.82 2.24 -13.21
N LYS A 61 3.87 1.37 -12.19
CA LYS A 61 3.71 -0.08 -12.38
C LYS A 61 2.50 -0.69 -11.65
N ILE A 62 1.62 0.14 -11.12
CA ILE A 62 0.47 -0.28 -10.32
C ILE A 62 -0.83 0.02 -11.07
N SER A 63 -1.73 -0.94 -11.12
CA SER A 63 -3.01 -0.88 -11.83
C SER A 63 -4.16 -1.19 -10.90
N VAL A 64 -5.33 -0.61 -11.20
CA VAL A 64 -6.58 -0.93 -10.52
C VAL A 64 -6.90 -2.41 -10.74
N GLY A 65 -7.37 -3.07 -9.68
CA GLY A 65 -7.74 -4.46 -9.67
C GLY A 65 -6.64 -5.44 -9.25
N GLN A 66 -5.43 -4.96 -8.98
CA GLN A 66 -4.37 -5.81 -8.44
C GLN A 66 -4.59 -6.10 -6.95
N ILE A 67 -4.15 -7.30 -6.52
CA ILE A 67 -4.18 -7.73 -5.13
C ILE A 67 -2.96 -7.16 -4.40
N VAL A 68 -3.19 -6.67 -3.20
CA VAL A 68 -2.17 -6.11 -2.31
C VAL A 68 -1.95 -7.04 -1.13
N LYS A 69 -0.68 -7.31 -0.83
CA LYS A 69 -0.24 -7.99 0.39
C LYS A 69 0.65 -7.05 1.19
N PHE A 70 0.40 -6.95 2.48
CA PHE A 70 1.15 -6.07 3.37
C PHE A 70 2.14 -6.86 4.22
N TYR A 71 3.31 -6.27 4.48
CA TYR A 71 4.39 -6.86 5.25
C TYR A 71 4.99 -5.80 6.16
N LYS A 72 5.21 -6.14 7.43
CA LYS A 72 5.95 -5.24 8.33
C LYS A 72 7.39 -5.11 7.86
N ALA A 73 7.95 -3.91 7.97
CA ALA A 73 9.37 -3.72 7.84
C ALA A 73 10.08 -4.61 8.86
N GLN A 74 10.98 -5.48 8.41
CA GLN A 74 11.83 -6.23 9.33
C GLN A 74 12.74 -5.23 10.04
N VAL A 75 12.43 -4.95 11.30
CA VAL A 75 13.35 -4.29 12.21
C VAL A 75 14.49 -5.29 12.42
N PHE A 76 15.62 -5.08 11.74
CA PHE A 76 16.86 -5.74 12.12
C PHE A 76 17.17 -5.29 13.55
N LYS A 77 16.83 -6.13 14.54
CA LYS A 77 17.38 -6.01 15.89
C LYS A 77 18.89 -6.20 15.75
N LYS A 78 19.62 -5.10 15.83
CA LYS A 78 21.08 -5.06 15.88
C LYS A 78 21.57 -5.52 17.25
#